data_AF-A0A6J4S440-F1
#
_entry.id   AF-A0A6J4S440-F1
#
_cell.length_a   1.000
_cell.length_b   1.000
_cell.length_c   1.000
_cell.angle_alpha   90.00
_cell.angle_beta   90.00
_cell.angle_gamma   90.00
#
_symmetry.space_group_name_H-M   'P 1'
#
loop_
_entity.id
_entity.type
_entity.pdbx_description
1 polymer ?
#
loop_
_entity_poly.entity_id
_entity_poly.type
_entity_poly.pdbx_seq_one_letter_code
_entity_poly.pdbx_strand_id
1 'polypeptide(L)'
;MLFDLRGRGRRRTVQIIYLGLAIIMGGGLVLLGVGSNQSGGGLLDAFTNGNSAPDTGIFGDRREAAEQRVKANRQDATAWAALARARYQEASAGGGVDPSTGVFTEEGKRQLREADRAWQQYLRLDPPQLDATVAVIMAQVYGPAGLNRPDDAVIAQEIVADRREDVGSYLQLAGYAYAAKQTRKGDLAGDKAIALATKEQKEQIKSQVEGLKSQAAQASAPGAQPGGAAPATPAP
;
A
#
# COMPACT_ATOMS: atom_id res chain seq x y z
N MET A 1 -25.52 -49.74 2.10
CA MET A 1 -26.63 -48.80 2.38
C MET A 1 -26.40 -47.55 1.52
N LEU A 2 -26.43 -47.66 0.19
CA LEU A 2 -27.59 -47.42 -0.69
C LEU A 2 -28.51 -46.29 -0.22
N PHE A 3 -28.03 -45.04 -0.35
CA PHE A 3 -28.87 -43.86 -0.24
C PHE A 3 -29.60 -43.63 -1.57
N ASP A 4 -30.90 -43.87 -1.50
CA ASP A 4 -31.89 -43.65 -2.52
C ASP A 4 -31.95 -42.18 -2.96
N LEU A 5 -31.76 -41.90 -4.25
CA LEU A 5 -31.84 -40.57 -4.87
C LEU A 5 -32.84 -40.55 -6.03
N ARG A 6 -33.98 -41.23 -5.86
CA ARG A 6 -35.02 -41.36 -6.89
C ARG A 6 -36.04 -40.21 -6.88
N GLY A 7 -35.55 -38.98 -7.04
CA GLY A 7 -36.39 -37.78 -7.27
C GLY A 7 -35.94 -37.02 -8.53
N ARG A 8 -36.77 -37.02 -9.58
CA ARG A 8 -36.46 -36.55 -10.95
C ARG A 8 -36.05 -35.07 -11.06
N GLY A 9 -36.27 -34.24 -10.01
CA GLY A 9 -35.85 -32.83 -9.93
C GLY A 9 -34.57 -32.54 -9.13
N ARG A 10 -34.06 -33.48 -8.32
CA ARG A 10 -32.88 -33.23 -7.47
C ARG A 10 -31.56 -33.29 -8.24
N ARG A 11 -31.49 -33.96 -9.39
CA ARG A 11 -30.25 -34.00 -10.19
C ARG A 11 -29.81 -32.62 -10.67
N ARG A 12 -30.74 -31.77 -11.14
CA ARG A 12 -30.41 -30.40 -11.57
C ARG A 12 -30.03 -29.50 -10.40
N THR A 13 -30.73 -29.60 -9.28
CA THR A 13 -30.44 -28.81 -8.08
C THR A 13 -29.05 -29.16 -7.52
N VAL A 14 -28.73 -30.46 -7.43
CA VAL A 14 -27.42 -30.93 -6.99
C VAL A 14 -26.33 -30.52 -7.98
N GLN A 15 -26.59 -30.56 -9.28
CA GLN A 15 -25.64 -30.13 -10.31
C GLN A 15 -25.38 -28.62 -10.27
N ILE A 16 -26.41 -27.80 -10.00
CA ILE A 16 -26.26 -26.34 -9.78
C ILE A 16 -25.47 -26.05 -8.51
N ILE A 17 -25.73 -26.80 -7.42
CA ILE A 17 -24.99 -26.65 -6.17
C ILE A 17 -23.52 -27.01 -6.37
N TYR A 18 -23.19 -28.11 -7.06
CA TYR A 18 -21.81 -28.48 -7.32
C TYR A 18 -21.12 -27.58 -8.35
N LEU A 19 -21.84 -27.06 -9.36
CA LEU A 19 -21.30 -26.05 -10.28
C LEU A 19 -21.02 -24.74 -9.54
N GLY A 20 -21.94 -24.31 -8.66
CA GLY A 20 -21.76 -23.17 -7.77
C GLY A 20 -20.60 -23.37 -6.79
N LEU A 21 -20.47 -24.56 -6.20
CA LEU A 21 -19.33 -24.90 -5.34
C LEU A 21 -18.01 -24.95 -6.12
N ALA A 22 -18.01 -25.40 -7.37
CA ALA A 22 -16.83 -25.41 -8.23
C ALA A 22 -16.41 -23.98 -8.63
N ILE A 23 -17.37 -23.09 -8.84
CA ILE A 23 -17.11 -21.66 -9.09
C ILE A 23 -16.65 -20.95 -7.81
N ILE A 24 -17.10 -21.36 -6.63
CA ILE A 24 -16.66 -20.79 -5.35
C ILE A 24 -15.27 -21.33 -4.97
N MET A 25 -15.00 -22.61 -5.21
CA MET A 25 -13.69 -23.23 -4.97
C MET A 25 -12.65 -22.83 -6.02
N GLY A 26 -13.06 -22.63 -7.28
CA GLY A 26 -12.19 -22.12 -8.35
C GLY A 26 -12.07 -20.59 -8.39
N GLY A 27 -13.12 -19.86 -7.99
CA GLY A 27 -13.17 -18.41 -7.96
C GLY A 27 -12.66 -17.79 -6.66
N GLY A 28 -12.59 -18.56 -5.57
CA GLY A 28 -12.00 -18.11 -4.30
C GLY A 28 -10.49 -17.88 -4.36
N LEU A 29 -9.79 -18.44 -5.34
CA LEU A 29 -8.35 -18.26 -5.58
C LEU A 29 -8.02 -17.26 -6.70
N VAL A 30 -9.02 -16.74 -7.42
CA VAL A 30 -8.83 -15.81 -8.55
C VAL A 30 -9.39 -14.41 -8.26
N LEU A 31 -10.29 -14.27 -7.28
CA LEU A 31 -10.86 -12.97 -6.88
C LEU A 31 -10.26 -12.38 -5.60
N LEU A 32 -9.38 -13.10 -4.91
CA LEU A 32 -8.63 -12.61 -3.76
C LEU A 32 -7.15 -12.90 -4.00
N GLY A 33 -6.48 -11.97 -4.69
CA GLY A 33 -5.11 -12.08 -5.18
C GLY A 33 -4.08 -12.20 -4.05
N VAL A 34 -3.85 -13.42 -3.59
CA VAL A 34 -2.67 -13.81 -2.82
C VAL A 34 -2.14 -15.13 -3.40
N GLY A 35 -1.11 -15.01 -4.23
CA GLY A 35 -0.09 -16.05 -4.40
C GLY A 35 -0.24 -17.00 -5.60
N SER A 36 0.28 -16.59 -6.75
CA SER A 36 1.17 -17.45 -7.52
C SER A 36 2.07 -16.63 -8.44
N ASN A 37 3.34 -17.03 -8.44
CA ASN A 37 4.44 -16.41 -9.17
C ASN A 37 4.20 -16.53 -10.68
N GLN A 38 4.50 -15.45 -11.42
CA GLN A 38 4.49 -15.26 -12.88
C GLN A 38 3.25 -14.51 -13.43
N SER A 39 3.53 -13.29 -13.90
CA SER A 39 2.75 -12.51 -14.86
C SER A 39 1.50 -11.80 -14.28
N GLY A 40 1.48 -10.49 -14.47
CA GLY A 40 0.52 -9.57 -13.85
C GLY A 40 -0.95 -9.82 -14.18
N GLY A 41 -1.82 -9.35 -13.29
CA GLY A 41 -3.26 -9.31 -13.50
C GLY A 41 -4.05 -9.48 -12.19
N GLY A 42 -4.16 -8.40 -11.41
CA GLY A 42 -5.00 -8.38 -10.20
C GLY A 42 -5.16 -6.95 -9.68
N LEU A 43 -6.42 -6.47 -9.61
CA LEU A 43 -6.89 -5.14 -9.22
C LEU A 43 -6.46 -3.95 -10.11
N LEU A 44 -5.25 -3.96 -10.68
CA LEU A 44 -4.85 -2.97 -11.69
C LEU A 44 -5.60 -3.16 -13.02
N ASP A 45 -5.91 -4.42 -13.40
CA ASP A 45 -6.56 -4.71 -14.67
C ASP A 45 -8.06 -4.33 -14.71
N ALA A 46 -8.71 -4.26 -13.55
CA ALA A 46 -10.08 -3.72 -13.45
C ALA A 46 -10.13 -2.19 -13.57
N PHE A 47 -9.00 -1.50 -13.37
CA PHE A 47 -8.86 -0.07 -13.58
C PHE A 47 -8.41 0.28 -15.01
N THR A 48 -7.80 -0.67 -15.73
CA THR A 48 -7.27 -0.46 -17.10
C THR A 48 -8.16 -1.04 -18.21
N ASN A 49 -9.03 -2.00 -17.93
CA ASN A 49 -9.81 -2.69 -18.97
C ASN A 49 -11.23 -2.13 -19.21
N GLY A 50 -11.50 -0.93 -18.71
CA GLY A 50 -12.56 -0.07 -19.26
C GLY A 50 -11.97 0.69 -20.43
N ASN A 51 -12.43 0.40 -21.65
CA ASN A 51 -12.01 1.05 -22.90
C ASN A 51 -12.36 2.55 -22.91
N SER A 52 -11.58 3.32 -22.16
CA SER A 52 -11.49 4.77 -22.12
C SER A 52 -10.03 5.02 -21.81
N ALA A 53 -9.31 5.68 -22.72
CA ALA A 53 -7.99 6.22 -22.39
C ALA A 53 -8.08 6.88 -21.00
N PRO A 54 -7.13 6.66 -20.08
CA PRO A 54 -7.17 7.33 -18.79
C PRO A 54 -7.20 8.82 -19.12
N ASP A 55 -8.37 9.43 -18.93
CA ASP A 55 -8.51 10.87 -19.11
C ASP A 55 -7.73 11.48 -17.97
N THR A 56 -6.45 11.77 -18.25
CA THR A 56 -5.54 12.45 -17.35
C THR A 56 -6.12 13.79 -16.91
N GLY A 57 -7.05 14.35 -17.71
CA GLY A 57 -7.86 15.51 -17.37
C GLY A 57 -8.61 15.36 -16.05
N ILE A 58 -9.23 14.21 -15.75
CA ILE A 58 -10.04 14.03 -14.53
C ILE A 58 -9.19 14.16 -13.25
N PHE A 59 -7.93 13.72 -13.30
CA PHE A 59 -7.02 13.85 -12.15
C PHE A 59 -6.52 15.29 -11.99
N GLY A 60 -6.22 15.96 -13.10
CA GLY A 60 -5.90 17.39 -13.13
C GLY A 60 -7.04 18.25 -12.60
N ASP A 61 -8.28 17.99 -13.04
CA ASP A 61 -9.47 18.72 -12.61
C ASP A 61 -9.73 18.57 -11.10
N ARG A 62 -9.57 17.35 -10.57
CA ARG A 62 -9.73 17.09 -9.12
C ARG A 62 -8.70 17.84 -8.29
N ARG A 63 -7.45 17.87 -8.75
CA ARG A 63 -6.37 18.65 -8.14
C ARG A 63 -6.69 20.14 -8.18
N GLU A 64 -7.08 20.67 -9.33
CA GLU A 64 -7.41 22.09 -9.48
C GLU A 64 -8.58 22.52 -8.62
N ALA A 65 -9.64 21.70 -8.55
CA ALA A 65 -10.75 21.93 -7.63
C ALA A 65 -10.29 21.92 -6.16
N ALA A 66 -9.41 20.99 -5.77
CA ALA A 66 -8.86 20.96 -4.42
C ALA A 66 -7.98 22.19 -4.12
N GLU A 67 -7.15 22.62 -5.09
CA GLU A 67 -6.36 23.85 -4.97
C GLU A 67 -7.22 25.09 -4.81
N GLN A 68 -8.31 25.20 -5.58
CA GLN A 68 -9.24 26.33 -5.48
C GLN A 68 -9.89 26.38 -4.09
N ARG A 69 -10.27 25.24 -3.51
CA ARG A 69 -10.80 25.18 -2.14
C ARG A 69 -9.79 25.69 -1.11
N VAL A 70 -8.53 25.26 -1.22
CA VAL A 70 -7.45 25.74 -0.35
C VAL A 70 -7.18 27.24 -0.56
N LYS A 71 -7.24 27.73 -1.80
CA LYS A 71 -7.09 29.17 -2.11
C LYS A 71 -8.23 30.00 -1.53
N ALA A 72 -9.46 29.49 -1.59
CA ALA A 72 -10.65 30.14 -1.04
C ALA A 72 -10.65 30.16 0.49
N ASN A 73 -10.19 29.10 1.14
CA ASN A 73 -10.02 29.06 2.59
C ASN A 73 -8.75 28.29 2.98
N ARG A 74 -7.69 29.03 3.32
CA ARG A 74 -6.40 28.46 3.74
C ARG A 74 -6.42 27.87 5.14
N GLN A 75 -7.46 28.12 5.94
CA GLN A 75 -7.62 27.54 7.28
C GLN A 75 -8.48 26.26 7.28
N ASP A 76 -8.99 25.84 6.11
CA ASP A 76 -9.75 24.60 6.01
C ASP A 76 -8.78 23.41 5.93
N ALA A 77 -8.60 22.73 7.05
CA ALA A 77 -7.80 21.52 7.13
C ALA A 77 -8.32 20.43 6.17
N THR A 78 -9.63 20.28 6.02
CA THR A 78 -10.21 19.26 5.11
C THR A 78 -9.84 19.56 3.65
N ALA A 79 -9.77 20.83 3.27
CA ALA A 79 -9.32 21.22 1.93
C ALA A 79 -7.84 20.85 1.70
N TRP A 80 -6.97 21.04 2.69
CA TRP A 80 -5.57 20.63 2.59
C TRP A 80 -5.38 19.11 2.51
N ALA A 81 -6.15 18.36 3.30
CA ALA A 81 -6.17 16.89 3.25
C ALA A 81 -6.66 16.38 1.88
N ALA A 82 -7.71 17.00 1.33
CA ALA A 82 -8.21 16.68 -0.01
C ALA A 82 -7.17 17.01 -1.11
N LEU A 83 -6.43 18.11 -0.97
CA LEU A 83 -5.37 18.47 -1.90
C LEU A 83 -4.22 17.46 -1.87
N ALA A 84 -3.78 17.02 -0.69
CA ALA A 84 -2.75 15.99 -0.56
C ALA A 84 -3.15 14.69 -1.26
N ARG A 85 -4.40 14.24 -1.04
CA ARG A 85 -4.98 13.06 -1.71
C ARG A 85 -5.04 13.22 -3.23
N ALA A 86 -5.50 14.37 -3.73
CA ALA A 86 -5.62 14.62 -5.17
C ALA A 86 -4.25 14.62 -5.86
N ARG A 87 -3.23 15.21 -5.23
CA ARG A 87 -1.85 15.20 -5.73
C ARG A 87 -1.27 13.80 -5.80
N TYR A 88 -1.52 12.96 -4.81
CA TYR A 88 -1.07 11.57 -4.84
C TYR A 88 -1.76 10.77 -5.97
N GLN A 89 -3.06 10.97 -6.17
CA GLN A 89 -3.80 10.32 -7.26
C GLN A 89 -3.24 10.70 -8.63
N GLU A 90 -2.94 11.98 -8.84
CA GLU A 90 -2.28 12.45 -10.05
C GLU A 90 -0.86 11.88 -10.19
N ALA A 91 -0.08 11.83 -9.09
CA ALA A 91 1.25 11.23 -9.07
C ALA A 91 1.23 9.74 -9.48
N SER A 92 0.11 9.06 -9.22
CA SER A 92 -0.07 7.64 -9.48
C SER A 92 -0.72 7.36 -10.84
N ALA A 93 -1.07 8.41 -11.60
CA ALA A 93 -1.75 8.35 -12.89
C ALA A 93 -0.88 8.93 -14.02
N GLY A 94 -1.32 8.77 -15.27
CA GLY A 94 -0.84 9.58 -16.40
C GLY A 94 0.66 9.55 -16.70
N GLY A 95 1.39 8.49 -16.31
CA GLY A 95 2.86 8.40 -16.47
C GLY A 95 3.66 8.85 -15.24
N GLY A 96 3.00 9.15 -14.13
CA GLY A 96 3.64 9.43 -12.85
C GLY A 96 4.30 8.21 -12.21
N VAL A 97 4.01 7.00 -12.71
CA VAL A 97 4.67 5.74 -12.36
C VAL A 97 5.21 5.10 -13.62
N ASP A 98 6.45 4.63 -13.56
CA ASP A 98 7.06 3.84 -14.62
C ASP A 98 6.37 2.47 -14.69
N PRO A 99 5.72 2.11 -15.82
CA PRO A 99 4.98 0.85 -15.92
C PRO A 99 5.88 -0.39 -15.90
N SER A 100 7.17 -0.24 -16.16
CA SER A 100 8.15 -1.35 -16.17
C SER A 100 8.72 -1.65 -14.79
N THR A 101 8.93 -0.62 -13.97
CA THR A 101 9.55 -0.76 -12.64
C THR A 101 8.56 -0.58 -11.48
N GLY A 102 7.40 0.02 -11.73
CA GLY A 102 6.42 0.37 -10.70
C GLY A 102 6.87 1.52 -9.79
N VAL A 103 7.97 2.21 -10.12
CA VAL A 103 8.53 3.31 -9.34
C VAL A 103 8.01 4.65 -9.85
N PHE A 104 7.81 5.62 -8.95
CA PHE A 104 7.39 6.96 -9.37
C PHE A 104 8.44 7.62 -10.27
N THR A 105 7.98 8.16 -11.39
CA THR A 105 8.81 8.99 -12.29
C THR A 105 9.15 10.32 -11.62
N GLU A 106 10.05 11.11 -12.21
CA GLU A 106 10.37 12.44 -11.65
C GLU A 106 9.16 13.38 -11.61
N GLU A 107 8.23 13.22 -12.56
CA GLU A 107 6.93 13.90 -12.54
C GLU A 107 6.05 13.41 -11.39
N GLY A 108 5.93 12.10 -11.20
CA GLY A 108 5.23 11.52 -10.06
C GLY A 108 5.81 12.04 -8.74
N LYS A 109 7.13 11.98 -8.56
CA LYS A 109 7.82 12.50 -7.37
C LYS A 109 7.62 14.01 -7.17
N ARG A 110 7.50 14.80 -8.24
CA ARG A 110 7.14 16.22 -8.12
C ARG A 110 5.76 16.37 -7.49
N GLN A 111 4.77 15.61 -7.95
CA GLN A 111 3.43 15.62 -7.36
C GLN A 111 3.43 15.09 -5.92
N LEU A 112 4.23 14.07 -5.61
CA LEU A 112 4.42 13.58 -4.24
C LEU A 112 4.99 14.66 -3.30
N ARG A 113 5.94 15.48 -3.76
CA ARG A 113 6.46 16.63 -2.98
C ARG A 113 5.39 17.70 -2.75
N GLU A 114 4.50 17.94 -3.70
CA GLU A 114 3.37 18.86 -3.49
C GLU A 114 2.32 18.25 -2.55
N ALA A 115 2.10 16.93 -2.60
CA ALA A 115 1.27 16.22 -1.64
C ALA A 115 1.83 16.36 -0.20
N ASP A 116 3.15 16.20 -0.03
CA ASP A 116 3.85 16.44 1.24
C ASP A 116 3.62 17.86 1.76
N ARG A 117 3.75 18.88 0.90
CA ARG A 117 3.48 20.28 1.31
C ARG A 117 2.04 20.46 1.77
N ALA A 118 1.06 19.93 1.05
CA ALA A 118 -0.34 20.03 1.43
C ALA A 118 -0.62 19.31 2.76
N TRP A 119 -0.04 18.14 2.95
CA TRP A 119 -0.12 17.39 4.21
C TRP A 119 0.50 18.12 5.39
N GLN A 120 1.67 18.74 5.21
CA GLN A 120 2.29 19.53 6.28
C GLN A 120 1.44 20.75 6.65
N GLN A 121 0.77 21.40 5.69
CA GLN A 121 -0.18 22.48 6.01
C GLN A 121 -1.40 21.96 6.77
N TYR A 122 -1.93 20.79 6.38
CA TYR A 122 -2.98 20.12 7.12
C TYR A 122 -2.59 19.87 8.59
N LEU A 123 -1.39 19.31 8.82
CA LEU A 123 -0.89 19.05 10.17
C LEU A 123 -0.67 20.34 10.98
N ARG A 124 -0.22 21.43 10.35
CA ARG A 124 -0.05 22.74 11.01
C ARG A 124 -1.35 23.37 11.48
N LEU A 125 -2.47 23.02 10.86
CA LEU A 125 -3.78 23.50 11.27
C LEU A 125 -4.34 22.74 12.47
N ASP A 126 -3.59 21.76 13.00
CA ASP A 126 -3.93 20.95 14.17
C ASP A 126 -5.41 20.52 14.18
N PRO A 127 -5.83 19.77 13.15
CA PRO A 127 -7.22 19.40 13.01
C PRO A 127 -7.65 18.51 14.18
N PRO A 128 -8.88 18.65 14.67
CA PRO A 128 -9.35 17.91 15.85
C PRO A 128 -9.32 16.38 15.65
N GLN A 129 -9.34 15.92 14.40
CA GLN A 129 -9.13 14.53 14.05
C GLN A 129 -8.23 14.42 12.82
N LEU A 130 -7.13 13.69 12.97
CA LEU A 130 -6.23 13.37 11.86
C LEU A 130 -6.91 12.36 10.92
N ASP A 131 -6.95 12.68 9.62
CA ASP A 131 -7.51 11.82 8.59
C ASP A 131 -6.54 10.65 8.35
N ALA A 132 -6.82 9.52 8.98
CA ALA A 132 -6.03 8.29 8.84
C ALA A 132 -5.98 7.79 7.40
N THR A 133 -6.96 8.13 6.54
CA THR A 133 -6.94 7.75 5.12
C THR A 133 -5.88 8.54 4.37
N VAL A 134 -5.72 9.84 4.68
CA VAL A 134 -4.61 10.61 4.13
C VAL A 134 -3.29 10.16 4.75
N ALA A 135 -3.25 9.83 6.03
CA ALA A 135 -2.04 9.32 6.66
C ALA A 135 -1.53 8.01 6.01
N VAL A 136 -2.41 7.07 5.65
CA VAL A 136 -2.05 5.87 4.87
C VAL A 136 -1.38 6.24 3.55
N ILE A 137 -1.98 7.21 2.83
CA ILE A 137 -1.43 7.69 1.56
C ILE A 137 -0.04 8.29 1.80
N MET A 138 0.12 9.12 2.83
CA MET A 138 1.38 9.78 3.12
C MET A 138 2.48 8.80 3.57
N ALA A 139 2.14 7.76 4.34
CA ALA A 139 3.09 6.69 4.65
C ALA A 139 3.64 6.02 3.38
N GLN A 140 2.79 5.82 2.37
CA GLN A 140 3.23 5.32 1.05
C GLN A 140 4.05 6.35 0.26
N VAL A 141 3.65 7.63 0.28
CA VAL A 141 4.39 8.75 -0.34
C VAL A 141 5.82 8.82 0.21
N TYR A 142 6.00 8.63 1.51
CA TYR A 142 7.30 8.67 2.17
C TYR A 142 8.08 7.35 2.09
N GLY A 143 7.44 6.27 1.65
CA GLY A 143 8.07 4.97 1.48
C GLY A 143 9.18 4.95 0.42
N PRO A 144 9.92 3.82 0.31
CA PRO A 144 11.08 3.70 -0.57
C PRO A 144 10.79 3.95 -2.05
N ALA A 145 9.60 3.57 -2.53
CA ALA A 145 9.19 3.76 -3.92
C ALA A 145 8.83 5.23 -4.24
N GLY A 146 8.48 6.02 -3.23
CA GLY A 146 8.06 7.42 -3.36
C GLY A 146 9.21 8.40 -3.12
N LEU A 147 9.14 9.13 -2.00
CA LEU A 147 10.12 10.13 -1.61
C LEU A 147 11.30 9.55 -0.81
N ASN A 148 11.22 8.29 -0.39
CA ASN A 148 12.25 7.61 0.41
C ASN A 148 12.66 8.41 1.66
N ARG A 149 11.66 8.86 2.43
CA ARG A 149 11.80 9.64 3.66
C ARG A 149 11.26 8.83 4.84
N PRO A 150 12.00 7.83 5.35
CA PRO A 150 11.48 6.87 6.31
C PRO A 150 11.07 7.53 7.64
N ASP A 151 11.72 8.62 8.07
CA ASP A 151 11.31 9.36 9.28
C ASP A 151 9.90 9.94 9.17
N ASP A 152 9.53 10.49 8.02
CA ASP A 152 8.18 11.02 7.79
C ASP A 152 7.16 9.90 7.59
N ALA A 153 7.59 8.76 7.01
CA ALA A 153 6.75 7.57 6.90
C ALA A 153 6.36 7.02 8.28
N VAL A 154 7.27 7.06 9.25
CA VAL A 154 6.99 6.70 10.65
C VAL A 154 5.87 7.58 11.21
N ILE A 155 5.98 8.90 11.10
CA ILE A 155 4.99 9.85 11.65
C ILE A 155 3.62 9.61 11.04
N ALA A 156 3.55 9.44 9.71
CA ALA A 156 2.30 9.15 9.02
C ALA A 156 1.71 7.80 9.46
N GLN A 157 2.54 6.76 9.58
CA GLN A 157 2.10 5.43 9.95
C GLN A 157 1.68 5.34 11.43
N GLU A 158 2.23 6.16 12.33
CA GLU A 158 1.77 6.26 13.72
C GLU A 158 0.28 6.62 13.78
N ILE A 159 -0.13 7.63 13.02
CA ILE A 159 -1.54 8.05 12.93
C ILE A 159 -2.44 6.89 12.47
N VAL A 160 -1.96 6.08 11.53
CA VAL A 160 -2.69 4.91 11.02
C VAL A 160 -2.78 3.82 12.07
N ALA A 161 -1.66 3.49 12.72
CA ALA A 161 -1.58 2.44 13.72
C ALA A 161 -2.42 2.78 14.96
N ASP A 162 -2.40 4.03 15.41
CA ASP A 162 -3.21 4.53 16.52
C ASP A 162 -4.70 4.49 16.20
N ARG A 163 -5.07 4.71 14.93
CA ARG A 163 -6.48 4.69 14.52
C ARG A 163 -7.03 3.29 14.32
N ARG A 164 -6.24 2.38 13.75
CA ARG A 164 -6.68 1.02 13.40
C ARG A 164 -6.49 0.01 14.53
N GLU A 165 -5.47 0.21 15.36
CA GLU A 165 -5.11 -0.65 16.48
C GLU A 165 -5.02 -2.15 16.12
N ASP A 166 -4.44 -2.45 14.95
CA ASP A 166 -4.31 -3.82 14.44
C ASP A 166 -2.84 -4.25 14.24
N VAL A 167 -2.62 -5.56 14.16
CA VAL A 167 -1.28 -6.17 14.01
C VAL A 167 -0.55 -5.63 12.78
N GLY A 168 -1.25 -5.51 11.65
CA GLY A 168 -0.63 -5.13 10.38
C GLY A 168 -0.11 -3.70 10.39
N SER A 169 -0.87 -2.78 10.97
CA SER A 169 -0.54 -1.35 11.03
C SER A 169 0.68 -1.11 11.93
N TYR A 170 0.79 -1.83 13.05
CA TYR A 170 1.96 -1.79 13.93
C TYR A 170 3.18 -2.50 13.33
N LEU A 171 3.01 -3.58 12.55
CA LEU A 171 4.13 -4.19 11.81
C LEU A 171 4.69 -3.25 10.74
N GLN A 172 3.82 -2.55 10.00
CA GLN A 172 4.25 -1.53 9.04
C GLN A 172 4.98 -0.38 9.75
N LEU A 173 4.47 0.07 10.89
CA LEU A 173 5.14 1.09 11.71
C LEU A 173 6.53 0.62 12.15
N ALA A 174 6.66 -0.63 12.61
CA ALA A 174 7.95 -1.20 12.99
C ALA A 174 8.93 -1.22 11.81
N GLY A 175 8.48 -1.65 10.63
CA GLY A 175 9.28 -1.66 9.40
C GLY A 175 9.78 -0.27 9.02
N TYR A 176 8.91 0.75 8.99
CA TYR A 176 9.32 2.12 8.72
C TYR A 176 10.28 2.67 9.79
N ALA A 177 10.03 2.38 11.06
CA ALA A 177 10.88 2.83 12.16
C ALA A 177 12.28 2.21 12.09
N TYR A 178 12.40 0.93 11.78
CA TYR A 178 13.71 0.31 11.56
C TYR A 178 14.42 0.89 10.33
N ALA A 179 13.72 1.11 9.22
CA ALA A 179 14.27 1.78 8.04
C ALA A 179 14.74 3.21 8.34
N ALA A 180 14.04 3.92 9.23
CA ALA A 180 14.41 5.25 9.74
C ALA A 180 15.53 5.21 10.80
N LYS A 181 16.10 4.03 11.10
CA LYS A 181 17.06 3.80 12.20
C LYS A 181 16.52 4.16 13.60
N GLN A 182 15.20 4.30 13.73
CA GLN A 182 14.49 4.53 14.99
C GLN A 182 14.23 3.19 15.69
N THR A 183 15.28 2.46 16.05
CA THR A 183 15.21 1.08 16.57
C THR A 183 14.30 0.94 17.78
N ARG A 184 14.39 1.86 18.74
CA ARG A 184 13.53 1.85 19.94
C ARG A 184 12.04 1.97 19.59
N LYS A 185 11.68 2.81 18.62
CA LYS A 185 10.30 2.97 18.17
C LYS A 185 9.84 1.74 17.38
N GLY A 186 10.74 1.17 16.57
CA GLY A 186 10.50 -0.10 15.87
C GLY A 186 10.22 -1.26 16.82
N ASP A 187 11.01 -1.39 17.90
CA ASP A 187 10.81 -2.41 18.92
C ASP A 187 9.48 -2.23 19.65
N LEU A 188 9.11 -0.99 20.04
CA LEU A 188 7.82 -0.70 20.67
C LEU A 188 6.63 -1.04 19.77
N ALA A 189 6.71 -0.69 18.48
CA ALA A 189 5.67 -1.01 17.51
C ALA A 189 5.58 -2.54 17.28
N GLY A 190 6.73 -3.22 17.19
CA GLY A 190 6.80 -4.67 17.08
C GLY A 190 6.18 -5.38 18.28
N ASP A 191 6.51 -4.96 19.49
CA ASP A 191 5.94 -5.52 20.73
C ASP A 191 4.43 -5.31 20.78
N LYS A 192 3.93 -4.15 20.35
CA LYS A 192 2.49 -3.88 20.25
C LYS A 192 1.81 -4.78 19.23
N ALA A 193 2.43 -5.02 18.07
CA ALA A 193 1.92 -5.97 17.09
C ALA A 193 1.84 -7.40 17.64
N ILE A 194 2.87 -7.85 18.38
CA ILE A 194 2.90 -9.16 19.05
C ILE A 194 1.82 -9.24 20.14
N ALA A 195 1.60 -8.16 20.87
CA ALA A 195 0.57 -8.09 21.91
C ALA A 195 -0.84 -8.21 21.33
N LEU A 196 -1.10 -7.62 20.16
CA LEU A 196 -2.38 -7.66 19.45
C LEU A 196 -2.63 -8.97 18.70
N ALA A 197 -1.57 -9.75 18.42
CA ALA A 197 -1.67 -11.01 17.69
C ALA A 197 -2.40 -12.11 18.50
N THR A 198 -3.11 -13.00 17.80
CA THR A 198 -3.69 -14.19 18.44
C THR A 198 -2.59 -15.13 18.92
N LYS A 199 -2.90 -16.03 19.85
CA LYS A 199 -1.90 -16.97 20.43
C LYS A 199 -1.18 -17.78 19.35
N GLU A 200 -1.91 -18.18 18.32
CA GLU A 200 -1.43 -18.98 17.20
C GLU A 200 -0.50 -18.18 16.28
N GLN A 201 -0.70 -16.86 16.21
CA GLN A 201 0.06 -15.96 15.33
C GLN A 201 1.29 -15.36 16.02
N LYS A 202 1.33 -15.29 17.35
CA LYS A 202 2.39 -14.58 18.10
C LYS A 202 3.81 -14.93 17.68
N GLU A 203 4.12 -16.22 17.53
CA GLU A 203 5.46 -16.64 17.13
C GLU A 203 5.79 -16.22 15.69
N GLN A 204 4.81 -16.31 14.80
CA GLN A 204 4.94 -15.83 13.42
C GLN A 204 5.15 -14.31 13.38
N ILE A 205 4.39 -13.53 14.16
CA ILE A 205 4.52 -12.06 14.22
C ILE A 205 5.87 -11.67 14.82
N LYS A 206 6.32 -12.36 15.87
CA LYS A 206 7.65 -12.15 16.46
C LYS A 206 8.77 -12.38 15.44
N SER A 207 8.69 -13.48 14.69
CA SER A 207 9.64 -13.77 13.61
C SER A 207 9.64 -12.68 12.52
N GLN A 208 8.46 -12.14 12.18
CA GLN A 208 8.36 -11.01 11.24
C GLN A 208 9.05 -9.75 11.76
N VAL A 209 8.84 -9.39 13.03
CA VAL A 209 9.50 -8.21 13.65
C VAL A 209 11.02 -8.36 13.62
N GLU A 210 11.54 -9.52 14.01
CA GLU A 210 12.99 -9.80 13.96
C GLU A 210 13.54 -9.76 12.51
N GLY A 211 12.75 -10.23 11.55
CA GLY A 211 13.06 -10.13 10.13
C GLY A 211 13.20 -8.68 9.66
N LEU A 212 12.24 -7.81 10.03
CA LEU A 212 12.27 -6.38 9.71
C LEU A 212 13.49 -5.68 10.31
N LYS A 213 13.81 -5.99 11.58
CA LYS A 213 14.98 -5.45 12.27
C LYS A 213 16.28 -5.87 11.60
N SER A 214 16.40 -7.15 11.26
CA SER A 214 17.56 -7.71 10.57
C SER A 214 17.76 -7.11 9.18
N GLN A 215 16.67 -6.93 8.42
CA GLN A 215 16.71 -6.32 7.10
C GLN A 215 17.24 -4.88 7.15
N ALA A 216 16.76 -4.08 8.12
CA ALA A 216 17.24 -2.70 8.29
C ALA A 216 18.71 -2.64 8.72
N ALA A 217 19.16 -3.58 9.56
CA ALA A 217 20.56 -3.68 9.96
C ALA A 217 21.46 -4.02 8.76
N GLN A 218 21.04 -4.95 7.90
CA GLN A 218 21.77 -5.32 6.69
C GLN A 218 21.81 -4.18 5.65
N ALA A 219 20.70 -3.46 5.49
CA ALA A 219 20.65 -2.28 4.61
C ALA A 219 21.55 -1.12 5.08
N SER A 220 21.93 -1.11 6.37
CA SER A 220 22.80 -0.10 6.98
C SER A 220 24.28 -0.49 6.97
N ALA A 221 24.64 -1.70 6.54
CA ALA A 221 26.02 -2.16 6.48
C ALA A 221 26.74 -1.53 5.26
N PRO A 222 27.89 -0.86 5.44
CA PRO A 222 28.67 -0.31 4.33
C PRO A 222 29.31 -1.46 3.54
N GLY A 223 28.68 -1.87 2.43
CA GLY A 223 29.21 -2.93 1.56
C GLY A 223 28.23 -3.59 0.58
N ALA A 224 26.93 -3.33 0.65
CA ALA A 224 25.96 -3.87 -0.31
C ALA A 224 25.96 -3.07 -1.63
N GLN A 225 27.04 -3.19 -2.41
CA GLN A 225 26.99 -2.90 -3.84
C GLN A 225 26.08 -3.94 -4.52
N PRO A 226 25.09 -3.54 -5.33
CA PRO A 226 24.43 -4.48 -6.23
C PRO A 226 25.50 -5.05 -7.17
N GLY A 227 25.59 -6.37 -7.23
CA GLY A 227 26.62 -7.09 -7.97
C GLY A 227 26.77 -6.58 -9.40
N GLY A 228 27.87 -5.88 -9.66
CA GLY A 228 28.40 -5.67 -11.00
C GLY A 228 28.93 -6.99 -11.53
N ALA A 229 28.03 -7.83 -12.06
CA ALA A 229 28.43 -8.91 -12.94
C ALA A 229 28.88 -8.27 -14.26
N ALA A 230 30.18 -8.02 -14.39
CA ALA A 230 30.80 -7.67 -15.65
C ALA A 230 30.53 -8.79 -16.68
N PRO A 231 29.97 -8.50 -17.87
CA PRO A 231 29.88 -9.51 -18.91
C PRO A 231 31.29 -9.82 -19.42
N ALA A 232 31.75 -11.05 -19.21
CA ALA A 232 32.92 -11.58 -19.88
C ALA A 232 32.64 -11.66 -21.38
N THR A 233 33.29 -10.81 -22.16
CA THR A 233 33.35 -10.86 -23.62
C THR A 233 34.18 -12.09 -24.05
N PRO A 234 33.66 -13.02 -24.86
CA PRO A 234 34.51 -13.92 -25.62
C PRO A 234 35.13 -13.17 -26.81
N ALA A 235 36.45 -13.23 -26.91
CA ALA A 235 37.27 -12.69 -28.01
C ALA A 235 37.06 -13.49 -29.32
N PRO A 236 37.35 -12.91 -30.50
CA PRO A 236 36.97 -13.45 -31.82
C PRO A 236 37.73 -14.70 -32.25
#